data_AF-A0A7S2YSY7-F1
#
_entry.id   AF-A0A7S2YSY7-F1
#
_cell.length_a   1.000
_cell.length_b   1.000
_cell.length_c   1.000
_cell.angle_alpha   90.00
_cell.angle_beta   90.00
_cell.angle_gamma   90.00
#
_symmetry.space_group_name_H-M   'P 1'
#
loop_
_entity.id
_entity.type
_entity.pdbx_description
1 polymer ?
#
loop_
_entity_poly.entity_id
_entity_poly.type
_entity_poly.pdbx_seq_one_letter_code
_entity_poly.pdbx_strand_id
1 'polypeptide(L)'
;DQVKYYVASMVTDDTERNSLYQQGQDLDPSEFLTFGSAYRLRIRVYTKLADDSPLANPTPGNGNLARSLVPGIAREFSTLNGEAVYISSLIHAGDRLLVAGSTMGDGTGFSAVGQATDGNGNMDGFITQIDLVTFDPLLDSVTIPTYRVASGGDDYVSGICYNSLAAPDFVFVTGYTNGHFSGNQTQDTESMRAFVMKLQLSDMTTPIWTLEFDAEPPAGSPGASTVAKGISCAVTSNGKFVYVAGVVENDGFMKLATSLTETESFGGTDTWVAEIGAEQGSSNDGQMSFMQQLGSSADDTVAFRGGIQIDARDHAVLTGNTRGQVYRHRETDSPAQQDLADVFIATFEPGTGLVHYPVEHDDFVSLAPQATRPPTTPVAPSPAPPTGPTTPIVQEEGGSSGLYKVFERWVEILVLIVIISAIVMFVSWYYNMHYIPKRDVPTDRSKVLDYLHDFDVEDVDLKHSATGGWHCSYVGDLAKGVNSQEPGNVALGGNYSNDPLTRNIPSGSTPKFEDEFLMDEDETSGSQGLAAFGTDRSNRQAMMDSDGSTGFGGLVSAYQD
;
A
#
# COMPACT_ATOMS: atom_id res chain seq x y z
N ASP A 1 -20.49 0.74 23.96
CA ASP A 1 -20.28 1.50 22.72
C ASP A 1 -20.67 0.67 21.51
N GLN A 2 -21.36 1.26 20.54
CA GLN A 2 -21.67 0.58 19.29
C GLN A 2 -20.46 0.62 18.36
N VAL A 3 -20.13 -0.52 17.74
CA VAL A 3 -19.07 -0.58 16.72
C VAL A 3 -19.54 0.19 15.48
N LYS A 4 -18.73 1.15 15.05
CA LYS A 4 -18.96 1.94 13.84
C LYS A 4 -17.96 1.53 12.76
N TYR A 5 -18.44 1.47 11.53
CA TYR A 5 -17.65 1.28 10.32
C TYR A 5 -17.79 2.52 9.45
N TYR A 6 -16.69 2.95 8.86
CA TYR A 6 -16.65 4.13 8.00
C TYR A 6 -16.29 3.67 6.60
N VAL A 7 -17.01 4.18 5.61
CA VAL A 7 -16.79 3.83 4.20
C VAL A 7 -16.69 5.13 3.42
N ALA A 8 -15.57 5.30 2.72
CA ALA A 8 -15.39 6.32 1.70
C ALA A 8 -15.60 5.66 0.33
N SER A 9 -16.39 6.29 -0.53
CA SER A 9 -16.73 5.77 -1.85
C SER A 9 -16.73 6.88 -2.88
N MET A 10 -16.35 6.54 -4.10
CA MET A 10 -16.58 7.38 -5.28
C MET A 10 -18.02 7.15 -5.75
N VAL A 11 -18.78 8.22 -5.95
CA VAL A 11 -20.17 8.15 -6.39
C VAL A 11 -20.40 9.03 -7.60
N THR A 12 -21.10 8.50 -8.60
CA THR A 12 -21.49 9.23 -9.80
C THR A 12 -22.97 8.99 -10.09
N ASP A 13 -23.63 10.00 -10.63
CA ASP A 13 -24.97 9.88 -11.21
C ASP A 13 -24.90 9.68 -12.73
N ASP A 14 -23.69 9.74 -13.31
CA ASP A 14 -23.43 9.56 -14.73
C ASP A 14 -23.38 8.06 -15.05
N THR A 15 -24.33 7.62 -15.87
CA THR A 15 -24.45 6.23 -16.31
C THR A 15 -23.80 5.98 -17.65
N GLU A 16 -23.22 7.00 -18.29
CA GLU A 16 -22.49 6.83 -19.55
C GLU A 16 -21.22 6.02 -19.30
N ARG A 17 -20.84 5.17 -20.25
CA ARG A 17 -19.61 4.39 -20.13
C ARG A 17 -18.41 5.33 -20.19
N ASN A 18 -17.51 5.23 -19.21
CA ASN A 18 -16.28 6.02 -19.21
C ASN A 18 -15.49 5.73 -20.51
N SER A 19 -15.17 6.77 -21.27
CA SER A 19 -14.43 6.65 -22.53
C SER A 19 -12.96 6.28 -22.30
N LEU A 20 -12.40 6.62 -21.14
CA LEU A 20 -11.02 6.29 -20.75
C LEU A 20 -10.86 4.79 -20.46
N TYR A 21 -11.91 4.14 -19.90
CA TYR A 21 -11.94 2.69 -19.69
C TYR A 21 -11.61 1.87 -20.97
N GLN A 22 -11.90 2.40 -22.16
CA GLN A 22 -11.66 1.69 -23.42
C GLN A 22 -10.26 1.89 -23.99
N GLN A 23 -9.51 2.89 -23.51
CA GLN A 23 -8.21 3.23 -24.07
C GLN A 23 -7.07 2.42 -23.43
N GLY A 24 -7.32 1.78 -22.28
CA GLY A 24 -6.39 0.85 -21.64
C GLY A 24 -5.04 1.52 -21.36
N GLN A 25 -5.03 2.78 -20.94
CA GLN A 25 -3.80 3.50 -20.63
C GLN A 25 -3.62 3.44 -19.11
N ASP A 26 -2.73 2.56 -18.65
CA ASP A 26 -2.52 2.10 -17.26
C ASP A 26 -2.18 3.17 -16.18
N LEU A 27 -2.44 4.46 -16.42
CA LEU A 27 -1.96 5.57 -15.59
C LEU A 27 -3.05 6.27 -14.75
N ASP A 28 -4.30 6.32 -15.21
CA ASP A 28 -5.38 7.00 -14.48
C ASP A 28 -6.24 6.01 -13.67
N PRO A 29 -6.27 6.12 -12.32
CA PRO A 29 -7.13 5.30 -11.48
C PRO A 29 -8.64 5.43 -11.77
N SER A 30 -9.07 6.46 -12.51
CA SER A 30 -10.44 6.58 -13.02
C SER A 30 -10.79 5.51 -14.07
N GLU A 31 -9.78 4.89 -14.70
CA GLU A 31 -9.98 3.82 -15.69
C GLU A 31 -10.50 2.52 -15.07
N PHE A 32 -10.44 2.35 -13.75
CA PHE A 32 -11.08 1.21 -13.09
C PHE A 32 -12.61 1.35 -13.01
N LEU A 33 -13.17 2.51 -13.39
CA LEU A 33 -14.58 2.79 -13.25
C LEU A 33 -15.27 2.76 -14.62
N THR A 34 -16.15 1.77 -14.78
CA THR A 34 -16.84 1.50 -16.05
C THR A 34 -17.79 2.62 -16.48
N PHE A 35 -18.35 3.38 -15.54
CA PHE A 35 -19.40 4.37 -15.79
C PHE A 35 -19.11 5.68 -15.10
N GLY A 36 -19.29 6.77 -15.84
CA GLY A 36 -19.18 8.14 -15.36
C GLY A 36 -17.84 8.79 -15.66
N SER A 37 -17.88 10.11 -15.81
CA SER A 37 -16.71 10.98 -15.96
C SER A 37 -16.51 11.93 -14.76
N ALA A 38 -17.55 12.12 -13.95
CA ALA A 38 -17.53 12.99 -12.77
C ALA A 38 -17.90 12.18 -11.52
N TYR A 39 -16.97 12.10 -10.57
CA TYR A 39 -17.15 11.38 -9.31
C TYR A 39 -17.06 12.34 -8.13
N ARG A 40 -17.90 12.07 -7.13
CA ARG A 40 -17.92 12.77 -5.84
C ARG A 40 -17.43 11.83 -4.75
N LEU A 41 -16.84 12.37 -3.70
CA LEU A 41 -16.55 11.62 -2.48
C LEU A 41 -17.84 11.48 -1.67
N ARG A 42 -18.20 10.27 -1.28
CA ARG A 42 -19.22 10.00 -0.26
C ARG A 42 -18.60 9.27 0.92
N ILE A 43 -18.73 9.83 2.12
CA ILE A 43 -18.39 9.17 3.38
C ILE A 43 -19.69 8.72 4.05
N ARG A 44 -19.77 7.46 4.45
CA ARG A 44 -20.93 6.89 5.14
C ARG A 44 -20.51 6.10 6.37
N VAL A 45 -21.28 6.27 7.44
CA VAL A 45 -21.15 5.47 8.66
C VAL A 45 -22.11 4.29 8.60
N TYR A 46 -21.66 3.14 9.06
CA TYR A 46 -22.50 1.99 9.37
C TYR A 46 -22.32 1.65 10.84
N THR A 47 -23.41 1.33 11.52
CA THR A 47 -23.37 0.91 12.92
C THR A 47 -23.73 -0.56 13.00
N LYS A 48 -22.89 -1.36 13.68
CA LYS A 48 -23.22 -2.76 13.96
C LYS A 48 -24.41 -2.80 14.92
N LEU A 49 -25.46 -3.51 14.55
CA LEU A 49 -26.51 -3.87 15.49
C LEU A 49 -25.89 -4.67 16.65
N ALA A 50 -26.41 -4.44 17.87
CA ALA A 50 -26.06 -5.29 18.99
C ALA A 50 -26.48 -6.73 18.69
N ASP A 51 -25.68 -7.70 19.15
CA ASP A 51 -25.89 -9.12 18.82
C ASP A 51 -27.24 -9.65 19.38
N ASP A 52 -27.83 -8.96 20.37
CA ASP A 52 -29.15 -9.26 20.94
C ASP A 52 -30.32 -8.58 20.21
N SER A 53 -30.03 -7.77 19.17
CA SER A 53 -31.09 -7.11 18.40
C SER A 53 -31.92 -8.17 17.68
N PRO A 54 -33.26 -8.14 17.76
CA PRO A 54 -34.11 -9.07 17.02
C PRO A 54 -33.93 -8.97 15.49
N LEU A 55 -33.35 -7.88 15.01
CA LEU A 55 -32.95 -7.68 13.60
C LEU A 55 -31.58 -8.30 13.27
N ALA A 56 -30.75 -8.59 14.28
CA ALA A 56 -29.41 -9.15 14.16
C ALA A 56 -29.37 -10.68 14.34
N ASN A 57 -30.52 -11.35 14.55
CA ASN A 57 -30.62 -12.82 14.55
C ASN A 57 -30.98 -13.32 13.13
N PRO A 58 -30.00 -13.49 12.23
CA PRO A 58 -30.26 -14.29 11.04
C PRO A 58 -30.59 -15.70 11.49
N THR A 59 -31.51 -16.35 10.78
CA THR A 59 -31.66 -17.80 10.85
C THR A 59 -30.27 -18.44 10.80
N PRO A 60 -29.93 -19.39 11.70
CA PRO A 60 -28.61 -20.02 11.74
C PRO A 60 -28.22 -20.53 10.34
N GLY A 61 -27.14 -19.98 9.78
CA GLY A 61 -26.64 -20.34 8.44
C GLY A 61 -26.61 -19.20 7.40
N ASN A 62 -27.21 -18.03 7.67
CA ASN A 62 -27.15 -16.86 6.79
C ASN A 62 -26.53 -15.64 7.48
N GLY A 63 -25.29 -15.78 7.97
CA GLY A 63 -24.50 -14.75 8.64
C GLY A 63 -24.06 -13.60 7.73
N ASN A 64 -25.01 -12.94 7.08
CA ASN A 64 -24.71 -11.86 6.16
C ASN A 64 -24.41 -10.58 6.94
N LEU A 65 -23.13 -10.24 7.09
CA LEU A 65 -22.62 -9.03 7.73
C LEU A 65 -23.41 -7.78 7.27
N ALA A 66 -23.79 -7.74 5.99
CA ALA A 66 -24.58 -6.65 5.40
C ALA A 66 -25.93 -6.39 6.11
N ARG A 67 -26.56 -7.42 6.68
CA ARG A 67 -27.82 -7.27 7.44
C ARG A 67 -27.62 -6.77 8.86
N SER A 68 -26.42 -6.96 9.42
CA SER A 68 -26.06 -6.48 10.76
C SER A 68 -25.61 -5.02 10.78
N LEU A 69 -25.40 -4.41 9.61
CA LEU A 69 -24.94 -3.03 9.46
C LEU A 69 -26.12 -2.11 9.16
N VAL A 70 -26.43 -1.22 10.09
CA VAL A 70 -27.43 -0.16 9.87
C VAL A 70 -26.73 1.06 9.29
N PRO A 71 -27.14 1.55 8.11
CA PRO A 71 -26.58 2.78 7.56
C PRO A 71 -26.94 3.96 8.48
N GLY A 72 -25.93 4.76 8.80
CA GLY A 72 -26.03 6.00 9.56
C GLY A 72 -25.94 7.23 8.66
N ILE A 73 -25.31 8.28 9.17
CA ILE A 73 -25.08 9.54 8.47
C ILE A 73 -24.21 9.30 7.23
N ALA A 74 -24.53 10.01 6.15
CA ALA A 74 -23.71 10.09 4.95
C ALA A 74 -23.45 11.57 4.60
N ARG A 75 -22.23 11.87 4.15
CA ARG A 75 -21.81 13.17 3.62
C ARG A 75 -21.22 12.99 2.25
N GLU A 76 -21.47 13.98 1.40
CA GLU A 76 -20.95 14.03 0.04
C GLU A 76 -20.16 15.31 -0.16
N PHE A 77 -19.05 15.18 -0.87
CA PHE A 77 -18.17 16.28 -1.25
C PHE A 77 -18.00 16.25 -2.76
N SER A 78 -18.34 17.37 -3.39
CA SER A 78 -18.13 17.62 -4.81
C SER A 78 -17.07 18.69 -4.97
N THR A 79 -16.36 18.60 -6.08
CA THR A 79 -15.50 19.70 -6.53
C THR A 79 -16.37 20.88 -7.00
N LEU A 80 -15.87 22.12 -6.92
CA LEU A 80 -16.62 23.32 -7.30
C LEU A 80 -16.82 23.40 -8.82
N ASN A 81 -15.86 22.86 -9.58
CA ASN A 81 -15.85 22.80 -11.03
C ASN A 81 -16.47 21.50 -11.59
N GLY A 82 -16.85 20.54 -10.74
CA GLY A 82 -17.45 19.27 -11.17
C GLY A 82 -16.44 18.23 -11.67
N GLU A 83 -15.14 18.48 -11.50
CA GLU A 83 -14.08 17.52 -11.80
C GLU A 83 -14.17 16.26 -10.94
N ALA A 84 -13.68 15.15 -11.49
CA ALA A 84 -13.67 13.86 -10.84
C ALA A 84 -12.78 13.82 -9.59
N VAL A 85 -13.20 13.01 -8.62
CA VAL A 85 -12.46 12.69 -7.40
C VAL A 85 -12.17 11.21 -7.36
N TYR A 86 -10.89 10.87 -7.31
CA TYR A 86 -10.43 9.52 -7.02
C TYR A 86 -10.19 9.34 -5.53
N ILE A 87 -10.72 8.27 -4.93
CA ILE A 87 -10.51 7.93 -3.51
C ILE A 87 -9.66 6.69 -3.42
N SER A 88 -8.52 6.82 -2.75
CA SER A 88 -7.58 5.72 -2.55
C SER A 88 -7.68 5.08 -1.19
N SER A 89 -7.83 5.88 -0.13
CA SER A 89 -7.82 5.37 1.24
C SER A 89 -8.66 6.18 2.23
N LEU A 90 -9.07 5.48 3.29
CA LEU A 90 -9.75 6.01 4.47
C LEU A 90 -9.15 5.34 5.70
N ILE A 91 -8.66 6.14 6.65
CA ILE A 91 -8.18 5.64 7.94
C ILE A 91 -8.82 6.39 9.10
N HIS A 92 -8.95 5.70 10.23
CA HIS A 92 -9.42 6.27 11.49
C HIS A 92 -8.22 6.63 12.36
N ALA A 93 -7.96 7.91 12.56
CA ALA A 93 -6.79 8.42 13.27
C ALA A 93 -7.21 9.16 14.55
N GLY A 94 -7.27 8.47 15.68
CA GLY A 94 -7.69 9.06 16.94
C GLY A 94 -9.14 9.54 16.91
N ASP A 95 -9.36 10.85 16.90
CA ASP A 95 -10.67 11.52 16.95
C ASP A 95 -11.19 11.99 15.58
N ARG A 96 -10.50 11.64 14.50
CA ARG A 96 -10.82 12.08 13.13
C ARG A 96 -10.68 10.94 12.13
N LEU A 97 -11.28 11.10 10.96
CA LEU A 97 -10.98 10.29 9.78
C LEU A 97 -10.03 11.04 8.86
N LEU A 98 -9.15 10.32 8.19
CA LEU A 98 -8.36 10.85 7.10
C LEU A 98 -8.82 10.18 5.81
N VAL A 99 -9.26 10.99 4.86
CA VAL A 99 -9.58 10.54 3.50
C VAL A 99 -8.48 11.04 2.58
N ALA A 100 -7.95 10.16 1.75
CA ALA A 100 -6.95 10.51 0.76
C ALA A 100 -7.34 10.04 -0.63
N GLY A 101 -6.81 10.74 -1.62
CA GLY A 101 -7.15 10.53 -3.01
C GLY A 101 -6.50 11.57 -3.91
N SER A 102 -7.01 11.67 -5.13
CA SER A 102 -6.56 12.65 -6.11
C SER A 102 -7.73 13.29 -6.86
N THR A 103 -7.60 14.53 -7.29
CA THR A 103 -8.60 15.25 -8.07
C THR A 103 -7.99 16.40 -8.86
N MET A 104 -8.54 16.70 -10.04
CA MET A 104 -8.24 17.93 -10.79
C MET A 104 -9.03 19.14 -10.24
N GLY A 105 -10.01 18.90 -9.37
CA GLY A 105 -10.90 19.92 -8.86
C GLY A 105 -10.43 20.57 -7.55
N ASP A 106 -11.18 21.58 -7.15
CA ASP A 106 -11.09 22.23 -5.83
C ASP A 106 -12.41 22.11 -5.10
N GLY A 107 -12.44 22.37 -3.79
CA GLY A 107 -13.70 22.41 -3.05
C GLY A 107 -13.58 22.00 -1.59
N THR A 108 -14.73 22.06 -0.91
CA THR A 108 -14.82 21.69 0.51
C THR A 108 -14.52 20.21 0.65
N GLY A 109 -13.31 19.88 1.11
CA GLY A 109 -12.80 18.51 1.23
C GLY A 109 -11.67 18.13 0.27
N PHE A 110 -11.29 19.02 -0.65
CA PHE A 110 -10.21 18.79 -1.63
C PHE A 110 -9.15 19.90 -1.67
N SER A 111 -9.45 21.07 -1.11
CA SER A 111 -8.47 22.13 -0.89
C SER A 111 -8.85 22.98 0.32
N ALA A 112 -7.84 23.59 0.94
CA ALA A 112 -8.08 24.67 1.89
C ALA A 112 -8.64 25.90 1.14
N VAL A 113 -9.57 26.62 1.75
CA VAL A 113 -10.12 27.86 1.17
C VAL A 113 -8.96 28.84 0.92
N GLY A 114 -8.72 29.15 -0.36
CA GLY A 114 -7.65 30.06 -0.78
C GLY A 114 -6.34 29.40 -1.23
N GLN A 115 -6.22 28.07 -1.17
CA GLN A 115 -5.20 27.38 -1.98
C GLN A 115 -5.69 27.35 -3.42
N ALA A 116 -5.08 28.20 -4.25
CA ALA A 116 -5.29 28.17 -5.68
C ALA A 116 -4.87 26.79 -6.18
N THR A 117 -5.72 26.16 -6.98
CA THR A 117 -5.23 25.22 -7.97
C THR A 117 -4.23 25.97 -8.84
N ASP A 118 -3.15 25.32 -9.22
CA ASP A 118 -2.22 25.83 -10.23
C ASP A 118 -2.93 26.12 -11.57
N GLY A 119 -4.15 25.58 -11.75
CA GLY A 119 -5.07 25.88 -12.83
C GLY A 119 -4.60 25.30 -14.17
N ASN A 120 -3.60 24.44 -14.14
CA ASN A 120 -3.07 23.73 -15.31
C ASN A 120 -3.91 22.50 -15.69
N GLY A 121 -4.87 22.10 -14.83
CA GLY A 121 -5.72 20.94 -15.05
C GLY A 121 -5.04 19.62 -14.69
N ASN A 122 -3.92 19.66 -13.96
CA ASN A 122 -3.26 18.46 -13.48
C ASN A 122 -4.07 17.83 -12.35
N MET A 123 -3.90 16.52 -12.20
CA MET A 123 -4.42 15.78 -11.07
C MET A 123 -3.60 16.12 -9.82
N ASP A 124 -4.20 16.64 -8.75
CA ASP A 124 -3.48 16.83 -7.48
C ASP A 124 -3.92 15.79 -6.46
N GLY A 125 -3.00 15.36 -5.60
CA GLY A 125 -3.35 14.56 -4.43
C GLY A 125 -3.99 15.41 -3.34
N PHE A 126 -4.82 14.81 -2.51
CA PHE A 126 -5.36 15.45 -1.31
C PHE A 126 -5.42 14.50 -0.12
N ILE A 127 -5.30 15.06 1.08
CA ILE A 127 -5.51 14.36 2.35
C ILE A 127 -6.35 15.27 3.24
N THR A 128 -7.58 14.84 3.53
CA THR A 128 -8.57 15.61 4.28
C THR A 128 -8.89 14.98 5.62
N GLN A 129 -8.78 15.77 6.68
CA GLN A 129 -9.23 15.47 8.03
C GLN A 129 -10.73 15.72 8.14
N ILE A 130 -11.48 14.70 8.54
CA ILE A 130 -12.93 14.73 8.70
C ILE A 130 -13.27 14.52 10.18
N ASP A 131 -14.09 15.40 10.72
CA ASP A 131 -14.58 15.31 12.09
C ASP A 131 -15.56 14.13 12.24
N LEU A 132 -15.37 13.29 13.27
CA LEU A 132 -16.19 12.09 13.50
C LEU A 132 -17.62 12.38 13.96
N VAL A 133 -17.93 13.62 14.34
CA VAL A 133 -19.24 14.05 14.85
C VAL A 133 -20.06 14.70 13.74
N THR A 134 -19.50 15.69 13.05
CA THR A 134 -20.18 16.46 12.00
C THR A 134 -20.08 15.79 10.63
N PHE A 135 -19.04 14.98 10.42
CA PHE A 135 -18.60 14.45 9.13
C PHE A 135 -18.23 15.54 8.12
N ASP A 136 -17.93 16.74 8.60
CA ASP A 136 -17.40 17.83 7.78
C ASP A 136 -15.87 17.89 7.92
N PRO A 137 -15.16 18.54 6.98
CA PRO A 137 -13.74 18.81 7.14
C PRO A 137 -13.46 19.52 8.47
N LEU A 138 -12.39 19.16 9.15
CA LEU A 138 -12.05 19.69 10.46
C LEU A 138 -11.67 21.18 10.36
N LEU A 139 -12.66 22.06 10.45
CA LEU A 139 -12.48 23.50 10.45
C LEU A 139 -12.26 23.97 11.89
N ASP A 140 -11.01 23.97 12.35
CA ASP A 140 -10.63 24.74 13.53
C ASP A 140 -9.79 25.96 13.13
N SER A 141 -9.64 26.93 14.04
CA SER A 141 -8.96 28.19 13.73
C SER A 141 -7.44 28.06 13.50
N VAL A 142 -6.88 26.86 13.68
CA VAL A 142 -5.44 26.57 13.69
C VAL A 142 -5.07 25.48 12.67
N THR A 143 -5.95 24.50 12.44
CA THR A 143 -5.68 23.37 11.56
C THR A 143 -6.21 23.62 10.16
N ILE A 144 -5.35 23.32 9.18
CA ILE A 144 -5.80 23.21 7.80
C ILE A 144 -6.43 21.82 7.65
N PRO A 145 -7.73 21.72 7.27
CA PRO A 145 -8.41 20.44 7.18
C PRO A 145 -7.87 19.56 6.06
N THR A 146 -7.29 20.16 5.01
CA THR A 146 -6.86 19.46 3.81
C THR A 146 -5.45 19.85 3.43
N TYR A 147 -4.57 18.86 3.32
CA TYR A 147 -3.29 19.01 2.65
C TYR A 147 -3.43 18.64 1.18
N ARG A 148 -2.91 19.46 0.27
CA ARG A 148 -2.86 19.21 -1.17
C ARG A 148 -1.44 18.79 -1.56
N VAL A 149 -1.31 17.61 -2.16
CA VAL A 149 -0.07 17.08 -2.72
C VAL A 149 0.03 17.61 -4.14
N ALA A 150 0.93 18.56 -4.35
CA ALA A 150 1.15 19.23 -5.63
C ALA A 150 2.65 19.33 -5.92
N SER A 151 3.13 18.51 -6.84
CA SER A 151 4.51 18.47 -7.36
C SER A 151 4.70 19.34 -8.60
N GLY A 152 3.62 19.96 -9.07
CA GLY A 152 3.52 20.68 -10.34
C GLY A 152 3.20 19.78 -11.54
N GLY A 153 3.14 18.47 -11.36
CA GLY A 153 2.66 17.48 -12.34
C GLY A 153 1.32 16.87 -11.91
N ASP A 154 0.98 15.73 -12.48
CA ASP A 154 -0.09 14.86 -12.00
C ASP A 154 0.38 14.04 -10.80
N ASP A 155 -0.31 14.17 -9.67
CA ASP A 155 -0.04 13.55 -8.39
C ASP A 155 -1.16 12.57 -7.99
N TYR A 156 -0.82 11.29 -7.99
CA TYR A 156 -1.73 10.20 -7.66
C TYR A 156 -1.43 9.68 -6.26
N VAL A 157 -2.32 9.94 -5.30
CA VAL A 157 -2.22 9.36 -3.95
C VAL A 157 -2.86 7.99 -3.95
N SER A 158 -2.07 6.96 -3.69
CA SER A 158 -2.47 5.54 -3.78
C SER A 158 -2.76 4.91 -2.42
N GLY A 159 -2.18 5.45 -1.35
CA GLY A 159 -2.33 4.88 -0.02
C GLY A 159 -1.93 5.83 1.10
N ILE A 160 -2.47 5.56 2.28
CA ILE A 160 -2.07 6.20 3.54
C ILE A 160 -1.95 5.13 4.62
N CYS A 161 -1.00 5.30 5.53
CA CYS A 161 -0.82 4.41 6.66
C CYS A 161 -0.54 5.20 7.94
N TYR A 162 -0.96 4.60 9.05
CA TYR A 162 -1.00 5.24 10.36
C TYR A 162 -0.85 4.19 11.45
N ASN A 163 -0.10 4.52 12.51
CA ASN A 163 -0.01 3.71 13.71
C ASN A 163 -0.39 4.55 14.93
N SER A 164 -1.62 4.35 15.39
CA SER A 164 -2.19 5.04 16.56
C SER A 164 -1.44 4.82 17.88
N LEU A 165 -0.65 3.76 18.00
CA LEU A 165 0.03 3.42 19.25
C LEU A 165 1.42 4.03 19.34
N ALA A 166 2.16 4.02 18.23
CA ALA A 166 3.56 4.41 18.24
C ALA A 166 3.87 5.74 17.53
N ALA A 167 3.03 6.15 16.58
CA ALA A 167 3.16 7.41 15.85
C ALA A 167 1.80 8.11 15.75
N PRO A 168 1.14 8.42 16.88
CA PRO A 168 -0.25 8.91 16.89
C PRO A 168 -0.43 10.26 16.20
N ASP A 169 0.65 11.04 16.07
CA ASP A 169 0.63 12.40 15.53
C ASP A 169 1.05 12.48 14.05
N PHE A 170 1.45 11.37 13.44
CA PHE A 170 1.97 11.34 12.07
C PHE A 170 1.18 10.39 11.18
N VAL A 171 0.94 10.81 9.94
CA VAL A 171 0.44 9.95 8.87
C VAL A 171 1.46 9.92 7.75
N PHE A 172 1.55 8.76 7.10
CA PHE A 172 2.39 8.59 5.93
C PHE A 172 1.50 8.42 4.71
N VAL A 173 1.85 9.12 3.64
CA VAL A 173 1.12 9.14 2.37
C VAL A 173 2.04 8.59 1.32
N THR A 174 1.57 7.63 0.52
CA THR A 174 2.30 7.10 -0.63
C THR A 174 1.53 7.36 -1.91
N GLY A 175 2.26 7.53 -3.00
CA GLY A 175 1.69 7.80 -4.31
C GLY A 175 2.73 7.78 -5.41
N TYR A 176 2.38 8.38 -6.53
CA TYR A 176 3.28 8.61 -7.65
C TYR A 176 2.96 9.87 -8.41
N THR A 177 3.95 10.39 -9.13
CA THR A 177 3.88 11.69 -9.80
C THR A 177 4.76 11.79 -11.04
N ASN A 178 4.34 12.55 -12.05
CA ASN A 178 5.22 12.97 -13.16
C ASN A 178 5.87 14.36 -12.91
N GLY A 179 5.57 15.00 -11.77
CA GLY A 179 6.19 16.25 -11.35
C GLY A 179 7.43 16.05 -10.47
N HIS A 180 7.78 17.11 -9.72
CA HIS A 180 8.90 17.12 -8.79
C HIS A 180 8.64 17.97 -7.56
N PHE A 181 8.70 17.38 -6.37
CA PHE A 181 8.58 18.13 -5.11
C PHE A 181 9.79 19.03 -4.81
N SER A 182 10.95 18.76 -5.43
CA SER A 182 12.18 19.54 -5.23
C SER A 182 12.27 20.83 -6.06
N GLY A 183 11.30 21.10 -6.95
CA GLY A 183 11.15 22.37 -7.68
C GLY A 183 12.27 22.76 -8.68
N ASN A 184 13.37 22.01 -8.75
CA ASN A 184 14.56 22.35 -9.54
C ASN A 184 14.77 21.46 -10.78
N GLN A 185 13.88 20.52 -11.06
CA GLN A 185 14.00 19.63 -12.21
C GLN A 185 12.98 19.97 -13.29
N THR A 186 13.41 19.83 -14.55
CA THR A 186 12.52 19.91 -15.71
C THR A 186 11.53 18.77 -15.63
N GLN A 187 10.23 19.07 -15.71
CA GLN A 187 9.19 18.07 -15.76
C GLN A 187 9.47 17.10 -16.91
N ASP A 188 9.62 15.83 -16.55
CA ASP A 188 9.56 14.73 -17.49
C ASP A 188 8.10 14.24 -17.48
N THR A 189 7.32 14.73 -18.45
CA THR A 189 5.89 14.43 -18.54
C THR A 189 5.61 12.96 -18.80
N GLU A 190 6.61 12.19 -19.25
CA GLU A 190 6.43 10.79 -19.60
C GLU A 190 6.84 9.84 -18.47
N SER A 191 7.77 10.24 -17.59
CA SER A 191 8.23 9.37 -16.50
C SER A 191 7.45 9.61 -15.21
N MET A 192 7.05 8.52 -14.54
CA MET A 192 6.41 8.56 -13.23
C MET A 192 7.39 8.14 -12.14
N ARG A 193 7.32 8.85 -11.02
CA ARG A 193 8.14 8.62 -9.84
C ARG A 193 7.25 8.25 -8.68
N ALA A 194 7.64 7.25 -7.91
CA ALA A 194 6.93 6.98 -6.67
C ALA A 194 7.30 8.04 -5.63
N PHE A 195 6.41 8.31 -4.68
CA PHE A 195 6.74 9.15 -3.54
C PHE A 195 6.16 8.61 -2.24
N VAL A 196 6.77 9.05 -1.15
CA VAL A 196 6.23 8.91 0.20
C VAL A 196 6.48 10.19 0.99
N MET A 197 5.49 10.57 1.78
CA MET A 197 5.46 11.82 2.52
C MET A 197 5.04 11.55 3.96
N LYS A 198 5.68 12.25 4.91
CA LYS A 198 5.28 12.26 6.32
C LYS A 198 4.60 13.57 6.66
N LEU A 199 3.36 13.50 7.11
CA LEU A 199 2.55 14.66 7.52
C LEU A 199 2.32 14.63 9.02
N GLN A 200 2.28 15.82 9.63
CA GLN A 200 1.87 15.98 11.02
C GLN A 200 0.38 16.25 11.10
N LEU A 201 -0.38 15.44 11.85
CA LEU A 201 -1.84 15.55 11.90
C LEU A 201 -2.34 16.85 12.54
N SER A 202 -1.58 17.40 13.48
CA SER A 202 -1.89 18.70 14.08
C SER A 202 -1.60 19.87 13.14
N ASP A 203 -0.76 19.67 12.13
CA ASP A 203 -0.27 20.71 11.23
C ASP A 203 -0.12 20.12 9.81
N MET A 204 -1.26 19.95 9.13
CA MET A 204 -1.33 19.45 7.75
C MET A 204 -1.00 20.55 6.73
N THR A 205 -0.14 21.52 7.07
CA THR A 205 0.24 22.59 6.16
C THR A 205 1.45 22.24 5.31
N THR A 206 2.43 21.56 5.91
CA THR A 206 3.70 21.23 5.29
C THR A 206 4.14 19.82 5.67
N PRO A 207 4.72 19.08 4.71
CA PRO A 207 5.28 17.78 5.03
C PRO A 207 6.54 17.94 5.87
N ILE A 208 6.72 17.06 6.85
CA ILE A 208 7.96 16.96 7.63
C ILE A 208 9.10 16.59 6.68
N TRP A 209 8.83 15.63 5.80
CA TRP A 209 9.68 15.27 4.68
C TRP A 209 8.87 14.62 3.58
N THR A 210 9.44 14.65 2.37
CA THR A 210 8.96 13.94 1.18
C THR A 210 10.17 13.25 0.55
N LEU A 211 10.00 11.99 0.17
CA LEU A 211 10.99 11.22 -0.58
C LEU A 211 10.38 10.83 -1.93
N GLU A 212 11.17 11.03 -2.97
CA GLU A 212 10.86 10.63 -4.35
C GLU A 212 11.72 9.42 -4.71
N PHE A 213 11.16 8.47 -5.42
CA PHE A 213 11.84 7.28 -5.91
C PHE A 213 11.76 7.24 -7.44
N ASP A 214 12.92 7.44 -8.06
CA ASP A 214 13.10 7.33 -9.50
C ASP A 214 13.32 5.88 -9.93
N ALA A 215 12.82 5.55 -11.12
CA ALA A 215 13.22 4.36 -11.85
C ALA A 215 14.19 4.74 -12.98
N GLU A 216 15.02 3.80 -13.38
CA GLU A 216 15.89 3.90 -14.55
C GLU A 216 15.48 2.84 -15.60
N PRO A 217 15.55 3.18 -16.90
CA PRO A 217 15.20 2.24 -17.95
C PRO A 217 16.28 1.13 -18.03
N PRO A 218 15.94 -0.04 -18.60
CA PRO A 218 16.90 -1.14 -18.72
C PRO A 218 18.13 -0.73 -19.54
N ALA A 219 19.26 -1.36 -19.24
CA ALA A 219 20.52 -1.11 -19.94
C ALA A 219 20.35 -1.32 -21.46
N GLY A 220 20.64 -0.27 -22.24
CA GLY A 220 20.48 -0.28 -23.70
C GLY A 220 19.27 0.52 -24.22
N SER A 221 18.40 0.99 -23.34
CA SER A 221 17.27 1.87 -23.67
C SER A 221 17.34 3.24 -22.97
N PRO A 222 18.49 3.97 -23.05
CA PRO A 222 18.60 5.27 -22.38
C PRO A 222 17.57 6.26 -22.93
N GLY A 223 16.81 6.87 -22.04
CA GLY A 223 15.75 7.84 -22.38
C GLY A 223 14.38 7.23 -22.64
N ALA A 224 14.19 5.91 -22.46
CA ALA A 224 12.84 5.36 -22.35
C ALA A 224 12.17 5.86 -21.07
N SER A 225 10.88 6.20 -21.17
CA SER A 225 10.06 6.54 -20.00
C SER A 225 10.01 5.35 -19.04
N THR A 226 10.07 5.66 -17.76
CA THR A 226 9.93 4.69 -16.68
C THR A 226 8.76 5.07 -15.79
N VAL A 227 8.10 4.05 -15.23
CA VAL A 227 6.92 4.27 -14.40
C VAL A 227 7.12 3.58 -13.07
N ALA A 228 7.48 4.36 -12.05
CA ALA A 228 7.52 3.91 -10.66
C ALA A 228 6.25 4.36 -9.94
N LYS A 229 5.51 3.41 -9.34
CA LYS A 229 4.28 3.67 -8.60
C LYS A 229 4.43 3.24 -7.15
N GLY A 230 4.34 4.17 -6.18
CA GLY A 230 4.14 3.81 -4.78
C GLY A 230 2.68 3.45 -4.58
N ILE A 231 2.36 2.27 -4.02
CA ILE A 231 0.99 1.74 -3.97
C ILE A 231 0.45 1.64 -2.54
N SER A 232 1.25 1.14 -1.61
CA SER A 232 0.81 0.84 -0.25
C SER A 232 1.92 1.12 0.74
N CYS A 233 1.56 1.47 1.96
CA CYS A 233 2.53 1.64 3.04
C CYS A 233 2.04 1.02 4.34
N ALA A 234 2.96 0.72 5.25
CA ALA A 234 2.65 0.19 6.57
C ALA A 234 3.70 0.64 7.60
N VAL A 235 3.24 1.04 8.78
CA VAL A 235 4.11 1.58 9.84
C VAL A 235 4.37 0.49 10.88
N THR A 236 5.64 0.28 11.21
CA THR A 236 6.08 -0.68 12.24
C THR A 236 5.37 -0.46 13.57
N SER A 237 5.21 -1.52 14.36
CA SER A 237 4.50 -1.47 15.65
C SER A 237 5.12 -0.48 16.63
N ASN A 238 6.43 -0.25 16.52
CA ASN A 238 7.20 0.70 17.33
C ASN A 238 7.30 2.12 16.72
N GLY A 239 6.74 2.35 15.53
CA GLY A 239 6.70 3.66 14.88
C GLY A 239 8.05 4.16 14.34
N LYS A 240 9.11 3.35 14.41
CA LYS A 240 10.46 3.76 14.01
C LYS A 240 10.68 3.72 12.52
N PHE A 241 9.96 2.84 11.83
CA PHE A 241 10.06 2.67 10.38
C PHE A 241 8.67 2.64 9.73
N VAL A 242 8.62 3.13 8.50
CA VAL A 242 7.53 2.93 7.56
C VAL A 242 8.06 2.12 6.38
N TYR A 243 7.32 1.09 5.99
CA TYR A 243 7.54 0.38 4.74
C TYR A 243 6.65 0.95 3.66
N VAL A 244 7.20 1.07 2.45
CA VAL A 244 6.47 1.47 1.25
C VAL A 244 6.66 0.38 0.20
N ALA A 245 5.57 -0.05 -0.42
CA ALA A 245 5.58 -1.03 -1.49
C ALA A 245 4.97 -0.41 -2.75
N GLY A 246 5.52 -0.80 -3.90
CA GLY A 246 5.12 -0.27 -5.19
C GLY A 246 5.49 -1.19 -6.34
N VAL A 247 5.28 -0.70 -7.56
CA VAL A 247 5.73 -1.37 -8.79
C VAL A 247 6.63 -0.44 -9.60
N VAL A 248 7.44 -1.05 -10.46
CA VAL A 248 8.17 -0.41 -11.54
C VAL A 248 7.83 -1.13 -12.85
N GLU A 249 7.36 -0.37 -13.84
CA GLU A 249 6.89 -0.91 -15.12
C GLU A 249 7.94 -0.68 -16.22
N ASN A 250 7.65 -1.17 -17.44
CA ASN A 250 8.47 -0.98 -18.64
C ASN A 250 9.90 -1.50 -18.52
N ASP A 251 10.07 -2.68 -17.92
CA ASP A 251 11.38 -3.28 -17.65
C ASP A 251 12.30 -2.36 -16.83
N GLY A 252 11.76 -1.37 -16.13
CA GLY A 252 12.52 -0.43 -15.33
C GLY A 252 13.08 -1.06 -14.05
N PHE A 253 14.06 -0.39 -13.44
CA PHE A 253 14.55 -0.76 -12.11
C PHE A 253 14.64 0.46 -11.21
N MET A 254 14.42 0.26 -9.91
CA MET A 254 14.42 1.34 -8.94
C MET A 254 15.83 1.81 -8.63
N LYS A 255 16.07 3.12 -8.55
CA LYS A 255 17.40 3.66 -8.23
C LYS A 255 17.67 3.65 -6.72
N LEU A 256 18.60 2.85 -6.23
CA LEU A 256 19.09 3.00 -4.85
C LEU A 256 20.00 4.22 -4.72
N ALA A 257 19.64 5.15 -3.85
CA ALA A 257 20.41 6.38 -3.61
C ALA A 257 21.83 6.13 -3.04
N THR A 258 22.09 4.97 -2.43
CA THR A 258 23.27 4.77 -1.58
C THR A 258 24.02 3.44 -1.74
N SER A 259 23.55 2.49 -2.56
CA SER A 259 24.18 1.16 -2.66
C SER A 259 24.93 0.94 -3.98
N LEU A 260 26.06 0.24 -3.88
CA LEU A 260 26.84 -0.30 -5.01
C LEU A 260 26.23 -1.59 -5.58
N THR A 261 25.19 -2.14 -4.96
CA THR A 261 24.42 -3.24 -5.55
C THR A 261 23.42 -2.62 -6.51
N GLU A 262 23.73 -2.73 -7.80
CA GLU A 262 22.80 -2.43 -8.88
C GLU A 262 21.57 -3.33 -8.68
N THR A 263 20.42 -2.70 -8.49
CA THR A 263 19.13 -3.34 -8.71
C THR A 263 19.00 -3.59 -10.20
N GLU A 264 18.71 -4.84 -10.55
CA GLU A 264 18.46 -5.23 -11.93
C GLU A 264 16.96 -5.35 -12.14
N SER A 265 16.52 -5.04 -13.36
CA SER A 265 15.18 -5.38 -13.83
C SER A 265 15.07 -6.88 -14.03
N PHE A 266 13.97 -7.48 -13.60
CA PHE A 266 13.67 -8.88 -13.85
C PHE A 266 12.85 -9.08 -15.13
N GLY A 267 12.38 -7.98 -15.74
CA GLY A 267 11.55 -7.92 -16.93
C GLY A 267 10.08 -7.61 -16.61
N GLY A 268 9.33 -7.12 -17.59
CA GLY A 268 7.92 -6.76 -17.40
C GLY A 268 7.71 -5.67 -16.36
N THR A 269 6.82 -5.95 -15.39
CA THR A 269 6.54 -5.11 -14.23
C THR A 269 7.09 -5.79 -12.98
N ASP A 270 7.94 -5.10 -12.24
CA ASP A 270 8.50 -5.61 -11.00
C ASP A 270 7.89 -4.93 -9.78
N THR A 271 7.86 -5.65 -8.67
CA THR A 271 7.46 -5.11 -7.37
C THR A 271 8.68 -4.62 -6.59
N TRP A 272 8.55 -3.57 -5.79
CA TRP A 272 9.62 -3.13 -4.89
C TRP A 272 9.09 -2.79 -3.49
N VAL A 273 9.97 -2.89 -2.50
CA VAL A 273 9.72 -2.51 -1.10
C VAL A 273 10.89 -1.68 -0.57
N ALA A 274 10.58 -0.57 0.09
CA ALA A 274 11.55 0.27 0.79
C ALA A 274 11.20 0.39 2.28
N GLU A 275 12.22 0.48 3.13
CA GLU A 275 12.09 0.80 4.56
C GLU A 275 12.69 2.17 4.83
N ILE A 276 11.95 3.02 5.54
CA ILE A 276 12.30 4.43 5.76
C ILE A 276 12.14 4.75 7.24
N GLY A 277 13.09 5.46 7.82
CA GLY A 277 12.99 5.92 9.20
C GLY A 277 11.84 6.93 9.37
N ALA A 278 11.03 6.69 10.39
CA ALA A 278 9.78 7.39 10.69
C ALA A 278 9.79 8.09 12.06
N GLU A 279 10.77 7.80 12.92
CA GLU A 279 10.86 8.35 14.27
C GLU A 279 11.29 9.82 14.24
N GLN A 280 10.39 10.73 14.63
CA GLN A 280 10.70 12.17 14.62
C GLN A 280 11.89 12.51 15.53
N GLY A 281 12.83 13.30 15.02
CA GLY A 281 14.02 13.73 15.76
C GLY A 281 15.13 12.68 15.83
N SER A 282 14.91 11.48 15.27
CA SER A 282 15.98 10.51 15.04
C SER A 282 16.90 10.98 13.91
N SER A 283 18.17 10.55 13.94
CA SER A 283 19.10 10.78 12.82
C SER A 283 18.65 10.14 11.52
N ASN A 284 17.74 9.16 11.61
CA ASN A 284 17.26 8.38 10.47
C ASN A 284 15.86 8.85 10.00
N ASP A 285 15.29 9.91 10.56
CA ASP A 285 13.97 10.40 10.12
C ASP A 285 14.01 10.82 8.66
N GLY A 286 13.19 10.19 7.82
CA GLY A 286 13.20 10.38 6.36
C GLY A 286 14.43 9.79 5.67
N GLN A 287 15.20 8.92 6.32
CA GLN A 287 16.30 8.19 5.68
C GLN A 287 15.86 6.79 5.29
N MET A 288 16.18 6.39 4.06
CA MET A 288 15.94 5.05 3.55
C MET A 288 16.97 4.06 4.13
N SER A 289 16.51 3.02 4.81
CA SER A 289 17.34 1.92 5.31
C SER A 289 17.74 0.97 4.19
N PHE A 290 16.75 0.52 3.42
CA PHE A 290 16.93 -0.37 2.27
C PHE A 290 15.83 -0.14 1.24
N MET A 291 16.09 -0.61 0.02
CA MET A 291 15.09 -0.82 -1.02
C MET A 291 15.42 -2.11 -1.76
N GLN A 292 14.40 -2.94 -1.99
CA GLN A 292 14.53 -4.25 -2.60
C GLN A 292 13.48 -4.41 -3.70
N GLN A 293 13.94 -4.70 -4.91
CA GLN A 293 13.11 -5.07 -6.05
C GLN A 293 12.96 -6.60 -6.10
N LEU A 294 11.76 -7.06 -6.47
CA LEU A 294 11.35 -8.45 -6.60
C LEU A 294 10.50 -8.58 -7.87
N GLY A 295 10.79 -9.59 -8.67
CA GLY A 295 9.98 -9.88 -9.84
C GLY A 295 10.49 -11.08 -10.61
N SER A 296 10.06 -11.16 -11.86
CA SER A 296 10.33 -12.21 -12.82
C SER A 296 10.21 -11.61 -14.22
N SER A 297 10.38 -12.40 -15.27
CA SER A 297 10.29 -11.88 -16.64
C SER A 297 8.86 -11.54 -17.12
N ALA A 298 7.90 -11.41 -16.21
CA ALA A 298 6.49 -11.19 -16.48
C ALA A 298 5.91 -10.17 -15.49
N ASP A 299 4.63 -9.83 -15.61
CA ASP A 299 4.03 -8.79 -14.76
C ASP A 299 3.82 -9.28 -13.31
N ASP A 300 4.48 -8.60 -12.38
CA ASP A 300 4.45 -8.83 -10.94
C ASP A 300 4.02 -7.55 -10.20
N THR A 301 2.80 -7.56 -9.68
CA THR A 301 2.13 -6.37 -9.14
C THR A 301 1.83 -6.49 -7.66
N VAL A 302 1.88 -5.37 -6.94
CA VAL A 302 1.43 -5.29 -5.54
C VAL A 302 -0.10 -5.29 -5.48
N ALA A 303 -0.67 -5.98 -4.49
CA ALA A 303 -2.10 -5.86 -4.24
C ALA A 303 -2.46 -4.41 -3.87
N PHE A 304 -3.37 -3.80 -4.61
CA PHE A 304 -3.85 -2.46 -4.31
C PHE A 304 -4.53 -2.41 -2.93
N ARG A 305 -4.33 -1.30 -2.20
CA ARG A 305 -5.03 -0.98 -0.94
C ARG A 305 -4.81 -2.01 0.17
N GLY A 306 -3.55 -2.16 0.59
CA GLY A 306 -3.17 -3.05 1.70
C GLY A 306 -2.21 -4.16 1.30
N GLY A 307 -1.57 -4.06 0.13
CA GLY A 307 -0.59 -5.03 -0.35
C GLY A 307 0.69 -5.13 0.46
N ILE A 308 0.87 -4.29 1.48
CA ILE A 308 1.91 -4.48 2.50
C ILE A 308 1.32 -4.32 3.90
N GLN A 309 1.69 -5.24 4.80
CA GLN A 309 1.28 -5.29 6.19
C GLN A 309 2.50 -5.53 7.09
N ILE A 310 2.34 -5.40 8.41
CA ILE A 310 3.40 -5.66 9.38
C ILE A 310 3.06 -6.87 10.24
N ASP A 311 4.00 -7.80 10.38
CA ASP A 311 3.86 -8.95 11.30
C ASP A 311 4.16 -8.56 12.76
N ALA A 312 3.95 -9.49 13.70
CA ALA A 312 4.18 -9.23 15.13
C ALA A 312 5.66 -8.97 15.51
N ARG A 313 6.60 -9.13 14.58
CA ARG A 313 8.04 -8.91 14.74
C ARG A 313 8.54 -7.76 13.88
N ASP A 314 7.63 -6.89 13.43
CA ASP A 314 7.90 -5.75 12.56
C ASP A 314 8.37 -6.09 11.14
N HIS A 315 8.28 -7.36 10.68
CA HIS A 315 8.56 -7.68 9.28
C HIS A 315 7.47 -7.12 8.37
N ALA A 316 7.88 -6.61 7.22
CA ALA A 316 6.95 -6.28 6.14
C ALA A 316 6.47 -7.56 5.45
N VAL A 317 5.15 -7.76 5.38
CA VAL A 317 4.50 -8.85 4.63
C VAL A 317 3.85 -8.25 3.40
N LEU A 318 4.45 -8.52 2.25
CA LEU A 318 4.00 -8.11 0.93
C LEU A 318 3.09 -9.17 0.31
N THR A 319 1.99 -8.73 -0.28
CA THR A 319 1.07 -9.57 -1.05
C THR A 319 0.83 -8.95 -2.42
N GLY A 320 0.84 -9.77 -3.46
CA GLY A 320 0.68 -9.31 -4.83
C GLY A 320 0.21 -10.39 -5.79
N ASN A 321 0.08 -10.02 -7.06
CA ASN A 321 -0.22 -10.94 -8.15
C ASN A 321 1.00 -11.11 -9.04
N THR A 322 1.23 -12.31 -9.54
CA THR A 322 2.34 -12.62 -10.46
C THR A 322 1.82 -13.41 -11.65
N ARG A 323 2.24 -13.00 -12.86
CA ARG A 323 2.12 -13.80 -14.09
C ARG A 323 3.37 -14.62 -14.39
N GLY A 324 4.43 -14.45 -13.60
CA GLY A 324 5.67 -15.16 -13.78
C GLY A 324 5.98 -16.13 -12.64
N GLN A 325 7.26 -16.20 -12.29
CA GLN A 325 7.82 -17.26 -11.46
C GLN A 325 8.38 -16.73 -10.14
N VAL A 326 7.67 -15.80 -9.49
CA VAL A 326 8.15 -15.14 -8.27
C VAL A 326 8.32 -16.09 -7.09
N TYR A 327 7.42 -17.06 -6.91
CA TYR A 327 7.45 -17.98 -5.76
C TYR A 327 7.39 -19.46 -6.12
N ARG A 328 7.12 -19.79 -7.39
CA ARG A 328 7.12 -21.17 -7.91
C ARG A 328 7.59 -21.19 -9.35
N HIS A 329 8.18 -22.31 -9.75
CA HIS A 329 8.52 -22.54 -11.15
C HIS A 329 7.25 -22.74 -12.00
N ARG A 330 7.27 -22.23 -13.23
CA ARG A 330 6.24 -22.49 -14.25
C ARG A 330 6.89 -23.12 -15.47
N GLU A 331 6.20 -24.07 -16.09
CA GLU A 331 6.67 -24.64 -17.35
C GLU A 331 6.43 -23.60 -18.44
N THR A 332 7.48 -22.91 -18.86
CA THR A 332 7.43 -21.81 -19.84
C THR A 332 6.88 -22.22 -21.20
N ASP A 333 6.89 -23.52 -21.50
CA ASP A 333 6.55 -24.07 -22.81
C ASP A 333 5.05 -24.30 -23.01
N SER A 334 4.23 -24.14 -21.96
CA SER A 334 2.77 -24.26 -22.05
C SER A 334 2.12 -22.88 -22.16
N PRO A 335 1.55 -22.49 -23.32
CA PRO A 335 0.83 -21.22 -23.47
C PRO A 335 -0.29 -21.07 -22.45
N ALA A 336 -0.94 -22.18 -22.08
CA ALA A 336 -2.01 -22.19 -21.09
C ALA A 336 -1.54 -21.81 -19.67
N GLN A 337 -0.24 -21.92 -19.38
CA GLN A 337 0.33 -21.50 -18.09
C GLN A 337 0.81 -20.04 -18.09
N GLN A 338 1.09 -19.45 -19.26
CA GLN A 338 1.53 -18.06 -19.37
C GLN A 338 0.39 -17.08 -19.03
N ASP A 339 -0.87 -17.47 -19.28
CA ASP A 339 -2.04 -16.63 -18.98
C ASP A 339 -2.53 -16.71 -17.53
N LEU A 340 -1.96 -17.60 -16.71
CA LEU A 340 -2.40 -17.76 -15.32
C LEU A 340 -1.81 -16.65 -14.44
N ALA A 341 -2.62 -16.07 -13.57
CA ALA A 341 -2.16 -15.19 -12.50
C ALA A 341 -2.19 -15.97 -11.18
N ASP A 342 -1.10 -15.90 -10.42
CA ASP A 342 -1.05 -16.42 -9.06
C ASP A 342 -1.00 -15.26 -8.06
N VAL A 343 -1.38 -15.53 -6.82
CA VAL A 343 -1.08 -14.64 -5.68
C VAL A 343 0.26 -15.05 -5.08
N PHE A 344 1.12 -14.09 -4.77
CA PHE A 344 2.36 -14.32 -4.05
C PHE A 344 2.35 -13.62 -2.70
N ILE A 345 3.14 -14.15 -1.76
CA ILE A 345 3.39 -13.57 -0.45
C ILE A 345 4.89 -13.58 -0.20
N ALA A 346 5.45 -12.44 0.20
CA ALA A 346 6.86 -12.30 0.55
C ALA A 346 6.98 -11.56 1.89
N THR A 347 7.96 -11.93 2.70
CA THR A 347 8.24 -11.27 3.99
C THR A 347 9.63 -10.64 3.94
N PHE A 348 9.76 -9.40 4.40
CA PHE A 348 11.01 -8.63 4.40
C PHE A 348 11.51 -8.42 5.83
N GLU A 349 12.77 -8.73 6.06
CA GLU A 349 13.43 -8.53 7.34
C GLU A 349 13.75 -7.04 7.62
N PRO A 350 13.41 -6.54 8.82
CA PRO A 350 13.71 -5.17 9.20
C PRO A 350 15.19 -4.83 9.11
N GLY A 351 15.51 -3.66 8.56
CA GLY A 351 16.86 -3.14 8.43
C GLY A 351 17.75 -3.82 7.39
N THR A 352 17.51 -5.09 7.02
CA THR A 352 18.31 -5.81 6.01
C THR A 352 17.61 -5.91 4.66
N GLY A 353 16.28 -5.92 4.64
CA GLY A 353 15.49 -6.15 3.44
C GLY A 353 15.56 -7.59 2.92
N LEU A 354 16.08 -8.53 3.72
CA LEU A 354 16.16 -9.94 3.34
C LEU A 354 14.76 -10.50 3.11
N VAL A 355 14.57 -11.15 1.95
CA VAL A 355 13.28 -11.66 1.52
C VAL A 355 13.12 -13.14 1.87
N HIS A 356 11.98 -13.47 2.46
CA HIS A 356 11.55 -14.82 2.80
C HIS A 356 10.22 -15.16 2.14
N TYR A 357 10.15 -16.32 1.50
CA TYR A 357 8.89 -16.87 0.98
C TYR A 357 8.35 -17.92 1.96
N PRO A 358 7.02 -17.94 2.21
CA PRO A 358 6.43 -18.88 3.17
C PRO A 358 6.47 -20.35 2.70
N VAL A 359 6.64 -20.58 1.40
CA VAL A 359 6.82 -21.90 0.82
C VAL A 359 8.27 -22.00 0.34
N GLU A 360 9.08 -22.81 1.03
CA GLU A 360 10.40 -23.21 0.54
C GLU A 360 10.17 -24.13 -0.66
N HIS A 361 10.42 -23.64 -1.87
CA HIS A 361 10.61 -24.52 -3.02
C HIS A 361 12.06 -25.01 -2.99
N ASP A 362 12.27 -26.32 -3.19
CA ASP A 362 13.61 -26.93 -3.26
C ASP A 362 14.51 -26.27 -4.33
N ASP A 363 13.91 -25.57 -5.29
CA ASP A 363 14.59 -24.87 -6.38
C ASP A 363 14.98 -23.42 -6.03
N PHE A 364 14.38 -22.82 -5.00
CA PHE A 364 14.59 -21.43 -4.57
C PHE A 364 15.50 -21.32 -3.34
N VAL A 365 16.38 -22.31 -3.11
CA VAL A 365 17.36 -22.28 -2.02
C VAL A 365 18.25 -21.04 -2.15
N SER A 366 17.81 -19.99 -1.46
CA SER A 366 18.53 -18.81 -1.04
C SER A 366 19.41 -18.16 -2.11
N LEU A 367 18.83 -17.24 -2.88
CA LEU A 367 19.54 -16.12 -3.52
C LEU A 367 20.11 -15.11 -2.50
N ALA A 368 20.32 -15.49 -1.22
CA ALA A 368 21.21 -14.73 -0.37
C ALA A 368 22.50 -14.54 -1.17
N PRO A 369 22.98 -13.29 -1.36
CA PRO A 369 24.14 -13.03 -2.18
C PRO A 369 25.23 -13.95 -1.68
N GLN A 370 25.58 -14.97 -2.47
CA GLN A 370 26.77 -15.74 -2.22
C GLN A 370 27.87 -14.71 -2.30
N ALA A 371 28.31 -14.21 -1.14
CA ALA A 371 29.49 -13.39 -1.03
C ALA A 371 30.54 -14.16 -1.80
N THR A 372 30.84 -13.67 -3.01
CA THR A 372 31.77 -14.32 -3.92
C THR A 372 33.07 -14.32 -3.17
N ARG A 373 33.39 -15.48 -2.57
CA ARG A 373 34.69 -15.69 -1.96
C ARG A 373 35.66 -15.33 -3.08
N PRO A 374 36.49 -14.28 -2.90
CA PRO A 374 37.40 -13.88 -3.96
C PRO A 374 38.18 -15.13 -4.35
N PRO A 375 38.36 -15.40 -5.65
CA PRO A 375 39.02 -16.61 -6.11
C PRO A 375 40.34 -16.72 -5.38
N THR A 376 40.46 -17.77 -4.56
CA THR A 376 41.67 -18.06 -3.78
C THR A 376 42.83 -18.07 -4.76
N THR A 377 43.57 -16.97 -4.81
CA THR A 377 44.72 -16.84 -5.69
C THR A 377 45.73 -17.87 -5.18
N PRO A 378 46.33 -18.70 -6.04
CA PRO A 378 47.38 -19.62 -5.62
C PRO A 378 48.47 -18.80 -4.94
N VAL A 379 48.68 -19.03 -3.64
CA VAL A 379 49.73 -18.38 -2.86
C VAL A 379 51.06 -18.77 -3.49
N ALA A 380 51.64 -17.84 -4.24
CA ALA A 380 53.00 -17.95 -4.73
C ALA A 380 53.97 -17.89 -3.53
N PRO A 381 55.03 -18.72 -3.51
CA PRO A 381 55.98 -18.74 -2.42
C PRO A 381 56.71 -17.40 -2.29
N SER A 382 56.63 -16.83 -1.08
CA SER A 382 57.28 -15.59 -0.66
C SER A 382 58.80 -15.64 -0.89
N PRO A 383 59.40 -14.67 -1.62
CA PRO A 383 60.84 -14.48 -1.62
C PRO A 383 61.31 -13.86 -0.30
N ALA A 384 62.52 -14.23 0.11
CA ALA A 384 63.19 -13.80 1.32
C ALA A 384 63.44 -12.27 1.39
N PRO A 385 63.49 -11.69 2.60
CA PRO A 385 63.69 -10.25 2.78
C PRO A 385 65.16 -9.85 2.54
N PRO A 386 65.43 -8.74 1.82
CA PRO A 386 66.77 -8.17 1.75
C PRO A 386 67.09 -7.35 2.99
N THR A 387 68.28 -7.60 3.53
CA THR A 387 68.94 -6.91 4.62
C THR A 387 69.49 -5.52 4.21
N GLY A 388 69.10 -4.50 4.99
CA GLY A 388 69.89 -3.28 5.31
C GLY A 388 69.57 -2.00 4.50
N PRO A 389 70.11 -0.81 4.89
CA PRO A 389 70.82 -0.46 6.11
C PRO A 389 70.23 0.75 6.89
N THR A 390 70.64 0.77 8.15
CA THR A 390 70.55 1.77 9.22
C THR A 390 70.67 3.25 8.81
N THR A 391 69.78 4.10 9.35
CA THR A 391 69.93 5.56 9.44
C THR A 391 69.95 5.99 10.91
N PRO A 392 70.71 7.04 11.29
CA PRO A 392 71.06 7.33 12.67
C PRO A 392 69.96 8.09 13.41
N ILE A 393 69.76 7.67 14.66
CA ILE A 393 68.86 8.24 15.66
C ILE A 393 69.45 9.56 16.15
N VAL A 394 68.69 10.65 15.99
CA VAL A 394 68.91 11.92 16.70
C VAL A 394 68.09 11.86 17.99
N GLN A 395 68.78 11.91 19.12
CA GLN A 395 68.18 12.04 20.45
C GLN A 395 67.76 13.49 20.69
N GLU A 396 66.49 13.71 21.02
CA GLU A 396 66.06 14.87 21.81
C GLU A 396 65.57 14.37 23.17
N GLU A 397 66.30 14.75 24.22
CA GLU A 397 65.85 14.70 25.60
C GLU A 397 64.83 15.82 25.85
N GLY A 398 63.61 15.46 26.24
CA GLY A 398 62.58 16.43 26.62
C GLY A 398 61.67 15.84 27.70
N GLY A 399 61.92 16.23 28.95
CA GLY A 399 61.29 15.68 30.14
C GLY A 399 59.76 15.80 30.19
N SER A 400 59.12 14.75 30.68
CA SER A 400 57.69 14.72 30.99
C SER A 400 57.45 13.81 32.20
N SER A 401 57.78 14.31 33.40
CA SER A 401 57.44 13.67 34.67
C SER A 401 56.08 14.14 35.24
N GLY A 402 55.27 14.85 34.44
CA GLY A 402 53.97 15.40 34.85
C GLY A 402 52.74 14.61 34.38
N LEU A 403 52.86 13.75 33.38
CA LEU A 403 51.71 13.09 32.72
C LEU A 403 51.24 11.79 33.39
N TYR A 404 52.11 11.12 34.17
CA TYR A 404 51.79 9.82 34.77
C TYR A 404 50.72 9.88 35.87
N LYS A 405 50.61 10.99 36.59
CA LYS A 405 49.58 11.14 37.65
C LYS A 405 48.17 11.38 37.11
N VAL A 406 48.05 11.88 35.87
CA VAL A 406 46.73 12.07 35.24
C VAL A 406 46.25 10.73 34.67
N PHE A 407 47.13 9.94 34.07
CA PHE A 407 46.78 8.62 33.53
C PHE A 407 46.31 7.61 34.58
N GLU A 408 46.86 7.63 35.80
CA GLU A 408 46.49 6.70 36.88
C GLU A 408 45.00 6.84 37.28
N ARG A 409 44.47 8.07 37.35
CA ARG A 409 43.05 8.30 37.67
C ARG A 409 42.10 7.88 36.56
N TRP A 410 42.51 7.97 35.30
CA TRP A 410 41.67 7.54 34.17
C TRP A 410 41.52 6.03 34.10
N VAL A 411 42.56 5.28 34.50
CA VAL A 411 42.51 3.82 34.56
C VAL A 411 41.50 3.35 35.61
N GLU A 412 41.47 3.97 36.80
CA GLU A 412 40.49 3.63 37.85
C GLU A 412 39.04 3.88 37.39
N ILE A 413 38.79 4.99 36.68
CA ILE A 413 37.46 5.33 36.15
C ILE A 413 37.02 4.33 35.07
N LEU A 414 37.93 3.94 34.16
CA LEU A 414 37.63 2.96 33.12
C LEU A 414 37.28 1.59 33.70
N VAL A 415 37.98 1.14 34.74
CA VAL A 415 37.67 -0.12 35.42
C VAL A 415 36.28 -0.07 36.07
N LEU A 416 35.90 1.06 36.68
CA LEU A 416 34.58 1.23 37.28
C LEU A 416 33.45 1.15 36.23
N ILE A 417 33.65 1.76 35.06
CA ILE A 417 32.67 1.74 33.95
C ILE A 417 32.45 0.32 33.44
N VAL A 418 33.52 -0.47 33.30
CA VAL A 418 33.44 -1.88 32.86
C VAL A 418 32.68 -2.75 33.88
N ILE A 419 32.86 -2.50 35.17
CA ILE A 419 32.12 -3.24 36.22
C ILE A 419 30.63 -2.88 36.20
N ILE A 420 30.29 -1.59 36.05
CA ILE A 420 28.90 -1.14 36.00
C ILE A 420 28.19 -1.70 34.76
N SER A 421 28.84 -1.69 33.59
CA SER A 421 28.24 -2.24 32.37
C SER A 421 28.01 -3.76 32.47
N ALA A 422 28.93 -4.50 33.08
CA ALA A 422 28.75 -5.93 33.34
C ALA A 422 27.56 -6.22 34.27
N ILE A 423 27.36 -5.41 35.32
CA ILE A 423 26.20 -5.54 36.23
C ILE A 423 24.90 -5.27 35.49
N VAL A 424 24.83 -4.21 34.67
CA VAL A 424 23.61 -3.88 33.90
C VAL A 424 23.27 -4.97 32.90
N MET A 425 24.27 -5.52 32.18
CA MET A 425 24.05 -6.64 31.26
C MET A 425 23.55 -7.88 32.01
N PHE A 426 24.11 -8.20 33.18
CA PHE A 426 23.69 -9.34 33.98
C PHE A 426 22.25 -9.20 34.50
N VAL A 427 21.89 -8.01 34.99
CA VAL A 427 20.52 -7.72 35.47
C VAL A 427 19.53 -7.80 34.31
N SER A 428 19.86 -7.24 33.15
CA SER A 428 19.00 -7.27 31.95
C SER A 428 18.80 -8.71 31.44
N TRP A 429 19.88 -9.50 31.39
CA TRP A 429 19.83 -10.92 31.05
C TRP A 429 18.97 -11.72 32.04
N TYR A 430 19.15 -11.51 33.34
CA TYR A 430 18.35 -12.16 34.39
C TYR A 430 16.87 -11.81 34.28
N TYR A 431 16.53 -10.55 34.02
CA TYR A 431 15.15 -10.11 33.82
C TYR A 431 14.52 -10.75 32.57
N ASN A 432 15.21 -10.74 31.42
CA ASN A 432 14.73 -11.36 30.20
C ASN A 432 14.54 -12.88 30.33
N MET A 433 15.42 -13.55 31.08
CA MET A 433 15.36 -15.01 31.22
C MET A 433 14.26 -15.46 32.20
N HIS A 434 13.97 -14.69 33.25
CA HIS A 434 13.02 -15.10 34.30
C HIS A 434 11.63 -14.44 34.21
N TYR A 435 11.51 -13.23 33.65
CA TYR A 435 10.24 -12.50 33.64
C TYR A 435 9.52 -12.48 32.29
N ILE A 436 10.13 -12.99 31.22
CA ILE A 436 9.41 -13.24 29.97
C ILE A 436 8.93 -14.70 30.03
N PRO A 437 7.68 -14.97 30.43
CA PRO A 437 7.12 -16.31 30.29
C PRO A 437 7.12 -16.64 28.80
N LYS A 438 7.98 -17.57 28.39
CA LYS A 438 7.90 -18.22 27.09
C LYS A 438 6.56 -18.94 27.02
N ARG A 439 5.53 -18.25 26.53
CA ARG A 439 4.31 -18.86 26.05
C ARG A 439 4.60 -19.44 24.67
N ASP A 440 5.44 -20.46 24.65
CA ASP A 440 5.45 -21.39 23.54
C ASP A 440 4.13 -22.13 23.66
N VAL A 441 3.12 -21.71 22.89
CA VAL A 441 1.97 -22.55 22.61
C VAL A 441 2.46 -23.50 21.54
N PRO A 442 2.78 -24.77 21.84
CA PRO A 442 3.08 -25.74 20.80
C PRO A 442 1.80 -25.92 19.98
N THR A 443 1.72 -25.26 18.83
CA THR A 443 0.80 -25.62 17.78
C THR A 443 1.25 -26.99 17.30
N ASP A 444 0.55 -28.01 17.78
CA ASP A 444 0.72 -29.40 17.39
C ASP A 444 0.56 -29.47 15.87
N ARG A 445 1.68 -29.60 15.14
CA ARG A 445 1.72 -29.59 13.66
C ARG A 445 0.78 -30.65 13.06
N SER A 446 0.53 -31.73 13.81
CA SER A 446 -0.45 -32.77 13.45
C SER A 446 -1.87 -32.21 13.35
N LYS A 447 -2.28 -31.34 14.28
CA LYS A 447 -3.61 -30.71 14.27
C LYS A 447 -3.82 -29.72 13.13
N VAL A 448 -2.75 -29.05 12.67
CA VAL A 448 -2.82 -28.15 11.52
C VAL A 448 -2.98 -28.95 10.22
N LEU A 449 -2.32 -30.10 10.10
CA LEU A 449 -2.45 -31.00 8.95
C LEU A 449 -3.80 -31.71 8.92
N ASP A 450 -4.32 -32.17 10.06
CA ASP A 450 -5.69 -32.71 10.14
C ASP A 450 -6.72 -31.63 9.73
N TYR A 451 -6.50 -30.38 10.12
CA TYR A 451 -7.35 -29.25 9.71
C TYR A 451 -7.32 -29.00 8.20
N LEU A 452 -6.16 -29.15 7.57
CA LEU A 452 -6.00 -28.99 6.12
C LEU A 452 -6.56 -30.17 5.32
N HIS A 453 -6.62 -31.37 5.92
CA HIS A 453 -7.21 -32.54 5.27
C HIS A 453 -8.74 -32.56 5.32
N ASP A 454 -9.36 -31.91 6.31
CA ASP A 454 -10.81 -31.74 6.42
C ASP A 454 -11.35 -30.55 5.58
N PHE A 455 -10.48 -29.82 4.84
CA PHE A 455 -10.91 -28.77 3.92
C PHE A 455 -11.54 -29.40 2.65
N ASP A 456 -12.85 -29.33 2.53
CA ASP A 456 -13.52 -29.65 1.27
C ASP A 456 -13.52 -28.42 0.35
N VAL A 457 -13.40 -28.64 -0.97
CA VAL A 457 -13.39 -27.54 -1.95
C VAL A 457 -14.72 -26.78 -1.94
N GLU A 458 -15.80 -27.44 -1.51
CA GLU A 458 -17.13 -26.86 -1.37
C GLU A 458 -17.26 -25.89 -0.17
N ASP A 459 -16.32 -25.89 0.77
CA ASP A 459 -16.32 -24.98 1.93
C ASP A 459 -15.72 -23.59 1.64
N VAL A 460 -15.27 -23.36 0.40
CA VAL A 460 -14.67 -22.11 -0.05
C VAL A 460 -15.45 -21.54 -1.23
N ASP A 461 -16.09 -20.40 -1.02
CA ASP A 461 -16.77 -19.64 -2.07
C ASP A 461 -15.83 -18.53 -2.58
N LEU A 462 -15.36 -18.69 -3.82
CA LEU A 462 -14.53 -17.72 -4.52
C LEU A 462 -15.42 -16.77 -5.34
N LYS A 463 -15.45 -15.50 -4.95
CA LYS A 463 -16.19 -14.46 -5.66
C LYS A 463 -15.26 -13.42 -6.25
N HIS A 464 -15.55 -12.99 -7.46
CA HIS A 464 -14.87 -11.86 -8.07
C HIS A 464 -15.31 -10.56 -7.38
N SER A 465 -14.35 -9.75 -6.95
CA SER A 465 -14.61 -8.46 -6.32
C SER A 465 -15.07 -7.43 -7.35
N ALA A 466 -15.88 -6.47 -6.89
CA ALA A 466 -16.20 -5.27 -7.67
C ALA A 466 -14.99 -4.32 -7.83
N THR A 467 -13.96 -4.45 -6.99
CA THR A 467 -12.74 -3.62 -7.04
C THR A 467 -11.58 -4.28 -7.79
N GLY A 468 -11.84 -5.39 -8.51
CA GLY A 468 -10.80 -6.25 -9.07
C GLY A 468 -10.21 -7.20 -8.02
N GLY A 469 -9.89 -8.43 -8.43
CA GLY A 469 -9.36 -9.50 -7.57
C GLY A 469 -10.40 -10.53 -7.12
N TRP A 470 -9.92 -11.63 -6.51
CA TRP A 470 -10.75 -12.71 -5.98
C TRP A 470 -10.85 -12.60 -4.46
N HIS A 471 -12.07 -12.60 -3.93
CA HIS A 471 -12.32 -12.78 -2.50
C HIS A 471 -12.73 -14.22 -2.23
N CYS A 472 -12.05 -14.82 -1.25
CA CYS A 472 -12.42 -16.11 -0.69
C CYS A 472 -13.30 -15.88 0.55
N SER A 473 -14.46 -16.53 0.62
CA SER A 473 -15.30 -16.58 1.81
C SER A 473 -15.50 -18.04 2.22
N TYR A 474 -15.27 -18.36 3.49
CA TYR A 474 -15.61 -19.67 4.03
C TYR A 474 -17.13 -19.82 4.08
N VAL A 475 -17.65 -20.94 3.57
CA VAL A 475 -19.06 -21.32 3.62
C VAL A 475 -19.22 -22.61 4.43
N GLY A 476 -20.44 -23.07 4.65
CA GLY A 476 -20.69 -24.33 5.35
C GLY A 476 -20.39 -24.31 6.85
N ASP A 477 -19.80 -25.41 7.36
CA ASP A 477 -19.49 -25.59 8.78
C ASP A 477 -18.21 -24.87 9.21
N LEU A 478 -17.29 -24.58 8.27
CA LEU A 478 -16.09 -23.77 8.49
C LEU A 478 -16.43 -22.32 8.85
N ALA A 479 -17.51 -21.76 8.30
CA ALA A 479 -18.00 -20.43 8.64
C ALA A 479 -18.46 -20.29 10.11
N LYS A 480 -18.76 -21.42 10.79
CA LYS A 480 -19.28 -21.43 12.17
C LYS A 480 -18.18 -21.44 13.23
N GLY A 481 -16.93 -21.72 12.85
CA GLY A 481 -15.76 -21.79 13.73
C GLY A 481 -15.80 -22.98 14.71
N VAL A 482 -14.63 -23.54 15.03
CA VAL A 482 -14.45 -24.80 15.80
C VAL A 482 -14.99 -24.75 17.24
N ASN A 483 -15.32 -23.58 17.76
CA ASN A 483 -15.73 -23.41 19.16
C ASN A 483 -17.24 -23.21 19.39
N SER A 484 -18.07 -23.38 18.37
CA SER A 484 -19.53 -23.40 18.57
C SER A 484 -20.00 -24.81 18.98
N GLN A 485 -19.60 -25.28 20.17
CA GLN A 485 -20.32 -26.38 20.82
C GLN A 485 -21.73 -25.90 21.14
N GLU A 486 -22.73 -26.42 20.41
CA GLU A 486 -24.14 -26.26 20.78
C GLU A 486 -24.34 -26.81 22.20
N PRO A 487 -24.86 -26.01 23.15
CA PRO A 487 -25.14 -26.49 24.49
C PRO A 487 -26.38 -27.38 24.46
N GLY A 488 -26.17 -28.68 24.22
CA GLY A 488 -27.15 -29.71 24.56
C GLY A 488 -27.44 -30.71 23.46
N ASN A 489 -26.64 -31.78 23.40
CA ASN A 489 -27.15 -33.14 23.18
C ASN A 489 -26.05 -34.17 23.49
N VAL A 490 -25.92 -34.51 24.78
CA VAL A 490 -25.26 -35.75 25.18
C VAL A 490 -26.25 -36.89 24.91
N ALA A 491 -26.16 -37.49 23.73
CA ALA A 491 -26.82 -38.75 23.42
C ALA A 491 -25.77 -39.85 23.17
N LEU A 492 -25.96 -40.95 23.88
CA LEU A 492 -25.11 -42.12 23.97
C LEU A 492 -25.07 -42.92 22.65
N GLY A 493 -23.85 -43.33 22.26
CA GLY A 493 -23.58 -44.62 21.62
C GLY A 493 -23.73 -44.70 20.10
N GLY A 494 -22.64 -45.00 19.41
CA GLY A 494 -22.66 -45.42 18.01
C GLY A 494 -21.28 -45.74 17.47
N ASN A 495 -21.09 -46.98 17.01
CA ASN A 495 -19.82 -47.56 16.55
C ASN A 495 -19.17 -46.81 15.38
N TYR A 496 -17.85 -46.65 15.45
CA TYR A 496 -16.99 -46.34 14.31
C TYR A 496 -16.81 -47.59 13.44
N SER A 497 -17.46 -47.61 12.28
CA SER A 497 -16.87 -48.16 11.05
C SER A 497 -17.67 -47.62 9.88
N ASN A 498 -17.06 -46.84 8.99
CA ASN A 498 -17.29 -46.88 7.54
C ASN A 498 -16.27 -45.99 6.84
N ASP A 499 -15.51 -46.66 5.98
CA ASP A 499 -14.51 -46.19 5.03
C ASP A 499 -15.17 -45.34 3.91
N PRO A 500 -14.67 -44.14 3.59
CA PRO A 500 -15.30 -43.26 2.60
C PRO A 500 -14.98 -43.60 1.13
N LEU A 501 -14.18 -44.64 0.82
CA LEU A 501 -13.73 -44.88 -0.55
C LEU A 501 -14.66 -45.69 -1.47
N THR A 502 -15.93 -45.92 -1.11
CA THR A 502 -16.89 -46.57 -2.02
C THR A 502 -18.27 -45.93 -1.97
N ARG A 503 -18.46 -44.81 -2.69
CA ARG A 503 -19.79 -44.37 -3.13
C ARG A 503 -19.90 -44.43 -4.65
N ASN A 504 -20.71 -45.39 -5.11
CA ASN A 504 -21.13 -45.50 -6.50
C ASN A 504 -21.98 -44.29 -6.89
N ILE A 505 -21.57 -43.62 -7.97
CA ILE A 505 -22.34 -42.56 -8.65
C ILE A 505 -23.45 -43.23 -9.48
N PRO A 506 -24.74 -42.93 -9.25
CA PRO A 506 -25.80 -43.34 -10.16
C PRO A 506 -25.75 -42.48 -11.42
N SER A 507 -25.47 -43.12 -12.55
CA SER A 507 -25.63 -42.54 -13.87
C SER A 507 -27.12 -42.30 -14.19
N GLY A 508 -27.49 -41.06 -14.50
CA GLY A 508 -28.64 -40.77 -15.37
C GLY A 508 -29.67 -39.78 -14.83
N SER A 509 -29.48 -38.51 -15.16
CA SER A 509 -30.57 -37.61 -15.57
C SER A 509 -29.97 -36.33 -16.15
N THR A 510 -30.02 -36.20 -17.48
CA THR A 510 -29.79 -34.94 -18.19
C THR A 510 -31.01 -34.03 -17.98
N PRO A 511 -30.85 -32.78 -17.50
CA PRO A 511 -31.89 -31.78 -17.65
C PRO A 511 -31.79 -31.18 -19.05
N LYS A 512 -32.87 -31.33 -19.84
CA LYS A 512 -33.12 -30.53 -21.04
C LYS A 512 -33.36 -29.09 -20.63
N PHE A 513 -32.55 -28.16 -21.15
CA PHE A 513 -32.92 -26.76 -21.25
C PHE A 513 -33.71 -26.58 -22.54
N GLU A 514 -35.01 -26.29 -22.42
CA GLU A 514 -35.84 -25.78 -23.50
C GLU A 514 -35.93 -24.26 -23.32
N ASP A 515 -35.39 -23.54 -24.30
CA ASP A 515 -35.60 -22.11 -24.52
C ASP A 515 -37.06 -21.87 -24.95
N GLU A 516 -37.82 -21.12 -24.16
CA GLU A 516 -39.02 -20.42 -24.64
C GLU A 516 -39.16 -19.10 -23.86
N PHE A 517 -38.62 -18.02 -24.44
CA PHE A 517 -38.93 -16.65 -24.04
C PHE A 517 -39.84 -16.05 -25.12
N LEU A 518 -41.15 -16.21 -24.92
CA LEU A 518 -42.20 -15.57 -25.72
C LEU A 518 -42.28 -14.08 -25.35
N MET A 519 -42.01 -13.21 -26.32
CA MET A 519 -42.42 -11.81 -26.27
C MET A 519 -43.85 -11.72 -26.81
N ASP A 520 -44.80 -11.38 -25.94
CA ASP A 520 -46.12 -10.93 -26.35
C ASP A 520 -46.04 -9.43 -26.64
N GLU A 521 -46.12 -9.09 -27.93
CA GLU A 521 -46.64 -7.82 -28.40
C GLU A 521 -48.15 -7.79 -28.12
N ASP A 522 -48.65 -6.73 -27.48
CA ASP A 522 -49.95 -6.23 -27.91
C ASP A 522 -50.04 -4.71 -27.77
N GLU A 523 -50.56 -4.14 -28.84
CA GLU A 523 -50.58 -2.73 -29.17
C GLU A 523 -51.98 -2.16 -28.89
N THR A 524 -52.01 -0.84 -28.63
CA THR A 524 -53.07 0.13 -28.97
C THR A 524 -54.26 0.47 -28.06
N SER A 525 -54.46 1.81 -28.05
CA SER A 525 -55.66 2.63 -27.84
C SER A 525 -55.82 3.22 -26.42
N GLY A 526 -55.98 4.52 -26.19
CA GLY A 526 -56.13 5.68 -27.06
C GLY A 526 -57.21 6.60 -26.49
N SER A 527 -56.89 7.83 -26.06
CA SER A 527 -57.82 8.99 -26.10
C SER A 527 -57.17 10.31 -25.64
N GLN A 528 -56.94 11.19 -26.61
CA GLN A 528 -57.31 12.61 -26.73
C GLN A 528 -57.31 13.59 -25.52
N GLY A 529 -56.78 14.80 -25.80
CA GLY A 529 -57.11 16.06 -25.11
C GLY A 529 -55.96 17.10 -25.10
N LEU A 530 -55.51 17.66 -26.23
CA LEU A 530 -55.89 18.95 -26.85
C LEU A 530 -55.50 20.26 -26.10
N ALA A 531 -54.70 21.08 -26.82
CA ALA A 531 -54.55 22.55 -26.83
C ALA A 531 -53.70 23.22 -25.72
N ALA A 532 -52.95 24.31 -25.95
CA ALA A 532 -52.45 25.05 -27.13
C ALA A 532 -51.58 26.24 -26.60
N PHE A 533 -50.88 26.93 -27.52
CA PHE A 533 -50.14 28.20 -27.39
C PHE A 533 -48.74 28.13 -26.74
N GLY A 534 -47.68 28.71 -27.31
CA GLY A 534 -47.57 29.53 -28.51
C GLY A 534 -46.10 29.78 -28.86
N THR A 535 -45.86 29.83 -30.15
CA THR A 535 -44.67 30.28 -30.88
C THR A 535 -44.19 31.67 -30.42
N ASP A 536 -42.88 31.94 -30.41
CA ASP A 536 -42.27 32.65 -31.55
C ASP A 536 -40.73 32.63 -31.57
N ARG A 537 -40.23 32.76 -32.80
CA ARG A 537 -38.85 32.73 -33.28
C ARG A 537 -38.13 34.07 -33.02
N SER A 538 -36.80 34.01 -32.99
CA SER A 538 -35.95 34.42 -34.14
C SER A 538 -34.66 35.17 -33.76
N ASN A 539 -33.59 34.75 -34.47
CA ASN A 539 -32.57 35.59 -35.11
C ASN A 539 -31.62 36.43 -34.24
N ARG A 540 -30.30 36.16 -34.30
CA ARG A 540 -29.41 36.57 -35.41
C ARG A 540 -28.01 35.96 -35.30
N GLN A 541 -27.41 35.93 -36.48
CA GLN A 541 -26.19 35.28 -36.93
C GLN A 541 -24.99 36.25 -36.90
N ALA A 542 -23.79 35.68 -36.71
CA ALA A 542 -22.48 35.97 -37.34
C ALA A 542 -21.88 37.40 -37.34
N MET A 543 -20.59 37.51 -36.95
CA MET A 543 -19.50 37.87 -37.87
C MET A 543 -18.09 37.84 -37.23
N MET A 544 -17.20 37.07 -37.88
CA MET A 544 -15.80 37.30 -38.29
C MET A 544 -14.76 38.04 -37.42
N ASP A 545 -13.62 37.33 -37.25
CA ASP A 545 -12.21 37.66 -37.49
C ASP A 545 -11.64 39.04 -37.12
N SER A 546 -10.58 39.03 -36.30
CA SER A 546 -9.34 39.76 -36.64
C SER A 546 -8.14 39.27 -35.82
N ASP A 547 -7.05 38.96 -36.54
CA ASP A 547 -5.68 38.79 -36.08
C ASP A 547 -5.16 39.93 -35.18
N GLY A 548 -4.19 39.61 -34.33
CA GLY A 548 -3.42 40.62 -33.61
C GLY A 548 -2.33 40.07 -32.70
N SER A 549 -1.20 39.65 -33.29
CA SER A 549 0.04 39.40 -32.56
C SER A 549 0.61 40.69 -31.95
N THR A 550 1.24 40.60 -30.77
CA THR A 550 2.51 41.21 -30.32
C THR A 550 2.45 41.64 -28.86
N GLY A 551 3.52 41.37 -28.10
CA GLY A 551 3.81 42.15 -26.90
C GLY A 551 4.46 41.40 -25.73
N PHE A 552 5.78 41.29 -25.79
CA PHE A 552 6.67 41.11 -24.64
C PHE A 552 6.33 42.07 -23.47
N GLY A 553 6.50 41.59 -22.23
CA GLY A 553 6.52 42.47 -21.05
C GLY A 553 6.63 41.70 -19.74
N GLY A 554 7.85 41.31 -19.37
CA GLY A 554 8.15 40.80 -18.03
C GLY A 554 7.97 41.89 -16.97
N LEU A 555 7.54 41.49 -15.77
CA LEU A 555 7.62 42.31 -14.57
C LEU A 555 7.91 41.41 -13.36
N VAL A 556 9.14 41.51 -12.91
CA VAL A 556 9.64 41.16 -11.59
C VAL A 556 8.90 42.00 -10.55
N SER A 557 8.41 41.39 -9.49
CA SER A 557 8.18 42.11 -8.23
C SER A 557 8.48 41.20 -7.05
N ALA A 558 9.63 41.46 -6.43
CA ALA A 558 9.93 41.09 -5.06
C ALA A 558 9.03 41.88 -4.12
N TYR A 559 8.54 41.26 -3.05
CA TYR A 559 8.33 41.96 -1.78
C TYR A 559 8.56 40.97 -0.62
N GLN A 560 9.60 41.29 0.15
CA GLN A 560 9.77 40.89 1.55
C GLN A 560 8.83 41.74 2.40
N ASP A 561 8.11 41.09 3.31
CA ASP A 561 8.27 41.28 4.76
C ASP A 561 7.84 40.00 5.48
#